data_AF-A0A3Q7STA9-F1
#
_entry.id   AF-A0A3Q7STA9-F1
#
_cell.length_a   1.000
_cell.length_b   1.000
_cell.length_c   1.000
_cell.angle_alpha   90.00
_cell.angle_beta   90.00
_cell.angle_gamma   90.00
#
_symmetry.space_group_name_H-M   'P 1'
#
loop_
_entity.id
_entity.type
_entity.pdbx_description
1 polymer ?
#
loop_
_entity_poly.entity_id
_entity_poly.type
_entity_poly.pdbx_seq_one_letter_code
_entity_poly.pdbx_strand_id
1 'polypeptide(L)'
;MAIATKAGGLSNMLFQCSLPDTVATVGDEPRKVLLRLYGAILKMRSCNKEGSEQAQKENEFQGAEAMVLESVMFAILAERSLGPKLYGIFPQGRLEQFIPSRRLDTEELSLPDISAEIAEKMATFHGMKMPFNKEPKWLFGTMEKYLNQVLRIKFAGEPRVKQLHRLLRYNLPLELQYLRSLLESTPSPVVFCHNDCQEGNILMLEGRENSEKQRLMLIDFEYSSYNYRGFDIGNHFCEWMYDYTYEKYPFFRANILKYPTRKQQDYAQARFDAYFDQKRKLGV
;
A
#
# COMPACT_ATOMS: atom_id res chain seq x y z
N MET A 1 8.88 -26.21 16.47
CA MET A 1 8.58 -24.97 15.73
C MET A 1 7.48 -25.28 14.73
N ALA A 2 6.38 -24.54 14.76
CA ALA A 2 5.31 -24.69 13.78
C ALA A 2 5.38 -23.53 12.77
N ILE A 3 5.26 -23.87 11.48
CA ILE A 3 5.28 -22.92 10.36
C ILE A 3 4.00 -23.12 9.57
N ALA A 4 3.23 -22.04 9.38
CA ALA A 4 2.04 -22.02 8.55
C ALA A 4 2.18 -20.96 7.45
N THR A 5 1.86 -21.31 6.21
CA THR A 5 1.75 -20.34 5.12
C THR A 5 0.59 -19.40 5.37
N LYS A 6 0.80 -18.12 5.08
CA LYS A 6 -0.26 -17.10 5.07
C LYS A 6 -0.44 -16.60 3.65
N ALA A 7 -1.67 -16.21 3.30
CA ALA A 7 -1.94 -15.54 2.03
C ALA A 7 -1.12 -14.24 1.98
N GLY A 8 -0.12 -14.20 1.10
CA GLY A 8 0.68 -13.02 0.79
C GLY A 8 0.35 -12.48 -0.59
N GLY A 9 0.77 -11.24 -0.88
CA GLY A 9 0.71 -10.69 -2.23
C GLY A 9 1.69 -11.39 -3.18
N LEU A 10 1.56 -11.11 -4.48
CA LEU A 10 2.39 -11.73 -5.55
C LEU A 10 3.90 -11.49 -5.38
N SER A 11 4.29 -10.47 -4.60
CA SER A 11 5.68 -10.03 -4.41
C SER A 11 6.38 -10.63 -3.19
N ASN A 12 5.64 -11.18 -2.21
CA ASN A 12 6.18 -11.56 -0.89
C ASN A 12 5.56 -12.87 -0.38
N MET A 13 6.40 -13.79 0.10
CA MET A 13 5.93 -15.00 0.79
C MET A 13 5.84 -14.75 2.29
N LEU A 14 4.69 -15.07 2.89
CA LEU A 14 4.42 -14.84 4.31
C LEU A 14 4.26 -16.16 5.06
N PHE A 15 4.96 -16.28 6.19
CA PHE A 15 4.90 -17.44 7.06
C PHE A 15 4.67 -17.02 8.50
N GLN A 16 3.70 -17.62 9.17
CA GLN A 16 3.57 -17.52 10.62
C GLN A 16 4.48 -18.56 11.25
N CYS A 17 5.46 -18.10 12.02
CA CYS A 17 6.37 -18.96 12.78
C CYS A 17 5.99 -18.91 14.26
N SER A 18 5.95 -20.06 14.93
CA SER A 18 5.54 -20.14 16.34
C SER A 18 6.28 -21.19 17.15
N LEU A 19 6.44 -20.89 18.44
CA LEU A 19 6.87 -21.86 19.45
C LEU A 19 5.76 -22.90 19.68
N PRO A 20 6.12 -24.18 19.94
CA PRO A 20 5.15 -25.17 20.41
C PRO A 20 4.47 -24.72 21.71
N ASP A 21 3.21 -25.08 21.91
CA ASP A 21 2.45 -24.74 23.11
C ASP A 21 3.06 -25.31 24.40
N THR A 22 3.85 -26.38 24.27
CA THR A 22 4.59 -27.00 25.38
C THR A 22 5.84 -26.26 25.82
N VAL A 23 6.31 -25.27 25.04
CA VAL A 23 7.53 -24.50 25.36
C VAL A 23 7.13 -23.15 25.96
N ALA A 24 7.54 -22.89 27.20
CA ALA A 24 7.36 -21.58 27.85
C ALA A 24 8.35 -20.54 27.31
N THR A 25 7.95 -19.27 27.32
CA THR A 25 8.86 -18.15 27.04
C THR A 25 9.77 -17.90 28.25
N VAL A 26 10.99 -17.41 28.00
CA VAL A 26 11.99 -17.11 29.03
C VAL A 26 11.97 -15.63 29.42
N GLY A 27 11.69 -14.74 28.47
CA GLY A 27 11.60 -13.30 28.66
C GLY A 27 10.37 -12.71 27.96
N ASP A 28 10.57 -11.57 27.31
CA ASP A 28 9.55 -10.84 26.57
C ASP A 28 9.48 -11.24 25.08
N GLU A 29 10.12 -12.35 24.70
CA GLU A 29 10.12 -12.79 23.31
C GLU A 29 8.73 -13.22 22.83
N PRO A 30 8.38 -12.91 21.57
CA PRO A 30 7.07 -13.26 21.02
C PRO A 30 6.96 -14.78 20.79
N ARG A 31 5.82 -15.36 21.19
CA ARG A 31 5.48 -16.76 20.86
C ARG A 31 5.24 -16.99 19.36
N LYS A 32 4.79 -15.95 18.66
CA LYS A 32 4.43 -15.96 17.24
C LYS A 32 5.07 -14.77 16.54
N VAL A 33 5.70 -15.01 15.40
CA VAL A 33 6.26 -13.96 14.53
C VAL A 33 5.81 -14.17 13.09
N LEU A 34 5.80 -13.09 12.32
CA LEU A 34 5.57 -13.15 10.88
C LEU A 34 6.93 -13.08 10.17
N LEU A 35 7.27 -14.15 9.45
CA LEU A 35 8.40 -14.18 8.54
C LEU A 35 7.93 -13.72 7.17
N ARG A 36 8.50 -12.62 6.68
CA ARG A 36 8.34 -12.14 5.30
C ARG A 36 9.60 -12.45 4.52
N LEU A 37 9.44 -13.21 3.44
CA LEU A 37 10.51 -13.44 2.47
C LEU A 37 10.22 -12.62 1.20
N TYR A 38 11.20 -11.82 0.81
CA TYR A 38 11.15 -11.04 -0.42
C TYR A 38 11.12 -11.99 -1.62
N GLY A 39 10.07 -11.89 -2.42
CA GLY A 39 9.91 -12.71 -3.61
C GLY A 39 10.98 -12.38 -4.66
N ALA A 40 11.08 -13.25 -5.67
CA ALA A 40 12.02 -13.07 -6.76
C ALA A 40 11.80 -11.76 -7.54
N ILE A 41 10.71 -11.01 -7.35
CA ILE A 41 10.47 -9.72 -8.05
C ILE A 41 11.41 -8.61 -7.55
N LEU A 42 11.75 -8.58 -6.26
CA LEU A 42 12.83 -7.73 -5.76
C LEU A 42 14.20 -8.14 -6.35
N LYS A 43 14.35 -9.41 -6.72
CA LYS A 43 15.50 -9.91 -7.50
C LYS A 43 15.34 -9.72 -9.03
N MET A 44 14.12 -9.64 -9.58
CA MET A 44 13.85 -9.66 -11.02
C MET A 44 13.80 -8.27 -11.67
N ARG A 45 13.99 -7.18 -10.90
CA ARG A 45 14.59 -5.99 -11.52
C ARG A 45 15.94 -6.33 -12.18
N SER A 46 16.62 -7.40 -11.76
CA SER A 46 17.83 -7.94 -12.39
C SER A 46 17.60 -8.95 -13.54
N CYS A 47 16.36 -9.32 -13.88
CA CYS A 47 16.10 -10.46 -14.80
C CYS A 47 15.42 -10.11 -16.12
N ASN A 48 15.50 -8.85 -16.59
CA ASN A 48 15.45 -8.61 -18.03
C ASN A 48 16.86 -8.82 -18.59
N LYS A 49 17.18 -10.06 -18.95
CA LYS A 49 18.48 -10.45 -19.54
C LYS A 49 18.70 -9.91 -20.96
N GLU A 50 17.80 -9.07 -21.47
CA GLU A 50 17.92 -8.40 -22.76
C GLU A 50 18.14 -6.90 -22.55
N GLY A 51 19.38 -6.53 -22.24
CA GLY A 51 19.82 -5.15 -22.06
C GLY A 51 21.34 -5.09 -21.88
N SER A 52 21.96 -3.99 -22.28
CA SER A 52 23.40 -3.76 -22.14
C SER A 52 23.87 -3.90 -20.68
N GLU A 53 25.13 -4.27 -20.44
CA GLU A 53 25.73 -4.43 -19.09
C GLU A 53 25.52 -3.20 -18.18
N GLN A 54 25.38 -2.02 -18.78
CA GLN A 54 25.13 -0.76 -18.08
C GLN A 54 23.69 -0.65 -17.55
N ALA A 55 22.70 -1.09 -18.33
CA ALA A 55 21.29 -1.17 -17.90
C ALA A 55 21.07 -2.24 -16.82
N GLN A 56 21.89 -3.30 -16.82
CA GLN A 56 21.88 -4.33 -15.78
C GLN A 56 22.41 -3.78 -14.44
N LYS A 57 23.53 -3.05 -14.45
CA LYS A 57 24.08 -2.41 -13.25
C LYS A 57 23.14 -1.35 -12.65
N GLU A 58 22.48 -0.56 -13.48
CA GLU A 58 21.50 0.45 -13.01
C GLU A 58 20.27 -0.21 -12.36
N ASN A 59 19.76 -1.31 -12.92
CA ASN A 59 18.61 -2.02 -12.37
C ASN A 59 18.92 -2.73 -11.04
N GLU A 60 20.12 -3.31 -10.89
CA GLU A 60 20.57 -3.94 -9.65
C GLU A 60 20.76 -2.88 -8.53
N PHE A 61 21.34 -1.73 -8.88
CA PHE A 61 21.50 -0.60 -7.97
C PHE A 61 20.15 -0.03 -7.49
N GLN A 62 19.18 0.14 -8.41
CA GLN A 62 17.82 0.57 -8.07
C GLN A 62 17.07 -0.44 -7.18
N GLY A 63 17.36 -1.74 -7.29
CA GLY A 63 16.80 -2.77 -6.42
C GLY A 63 17.35 -2.70 -4.99
N ALA A 64 18.65 -2.51 -4.85
CA ALA A 64 19.31 -2.35 -3.55
C ALA A 64 18.86 -1.07 -2.82
N GLU A 65 18.77 0.06 -3.54
CA GLU A 65 18.29 1.33 -2.97
C GLU A 65 16.84 1.22 -2.48
N ALA A 66 15.96 0.57 -3.26
CA ALA A 66 14.58 0.33 -2.85
C ALA A 66 14.48 -0.51 -1.56
N MET A 67 15.29 -1.57 -1.43
CA MET A 67 15.32 -2.38 -0.19
C MET A 67 15.80 -1.59 1.02
N VAL A 68 16.78 -0.70 0.85
CA VAL A 68 17.27 0.18 1.94
C VAL A 68 16.15 1.12 2.36
N LEU A 69 15.49 1.79 1.41
CA LEU A 69 14.41 2.72 1.70
C LEU A 69 13.21 2.03 2.38
N GLU A 70 12.83 0.84 1.91
CA GLU A 70 11.77 0.03 2.52
C GLU A 70 12.14 -0.37 3.95
N SER A 71 13.38 -0.81 4.18
CA SER A 71 13.87 -1.19 5.52
C SER A 71 13.86 0.00 6.49
N VAL A 72 14.30 1.17 6.04
CA VAL A 72 14.27 2.42 6.83
C VAL A 72 12.83 2.82 7.13
N MET A 73 11.93 2.74 6.14
CA MET A 73 10.52 3.06 6.31
C MET A 73 9.87 2.16 7.36
N PHE A 74 10.06 0.84 7.23
CA PHE A 74 9.49 -0.15 8.14
C PHE A 74 10.01 0.06 9.57
N ALA A 75 11.31 0.28 9.75
CA ALA A 75 11.89 0.54 11.07
C ALA A 75 11.29 1.80 11.72
N ILE A 76 11.16 2.90 10.99
CA ILE A 76 10.56 4.13 11.53
C ILE A 76 9.10 3.91 11.93
N LEU A 77 8.33 3.17 11.12
CA LEU A 77 6.93 2.86 11.41
C LEU A 77 6.78 1.97 12.66
N ALA A 78 7.67 0.98 12.81
CA ALA A 78 7.73 0.13 14.00
C ALA A 78 8.04 0.96 15.26
N GLU A 79 9.08 1.80 15.21
CA GLU A 79 9.47 2.66 16.35
C GLU A 79 8.38 3.65 16.75
N ARG A 80 7.58 4.13 15.79
CA ARG A 80 6.45 5.03 16.04
C ARG A 80 5.15 4.31 16.40
N SER A 81 5.16 2.98 16.52
CA SER A 81 3.96 2.16 16.76
C SER A 81 2.84 2.37 15.73
N LEU A 82 3.22 2.69 14.49
CA LEU A 82 2.32 2.87 13.34
C LEU A 82 2.29 1.67 12.40
N GLY A 83 3.14 0.67 12.64
CA GLY A 83 3.15 -0.62 11.98
C GLY A 83 3.57 -1.74 12.93
N PRO A 84 3.70 -2.98 12.42
CA PRO A 84 4.18 -4.11 13.21
C PRO A 84 5.59 -3.85 13.77
N LYS A 85 5.88 -4.33 14.98
CA LYS A 85 7.27 -4.30 15.49
C LYS A 85 8.21 -5.05 14.54
N LEU A 86 9.44 -4.55 14.41
CA LEU A 86 10.50 -5.19 13.65
C LEU A 86 11.39 -6.00 14.61
N TYR A 87 11.50 -7.31 14.41
CA TYR A 87 12.36 -8.18 15.24
C TYR A 87 13.70 -8.47 14.60
N GLY A 88 13.81 -8.44 13.27
CA GLY A 88 15.07 -8.65 12.58
C GLY A 88 14.97 -8.44 11.07
N ILE A 89 16.08 -8.03 10.47
CA ILE A 89 16.24 -7.87 9.01
C ILE A 89 17.40 -8.73 8.55
N PHE A 90 17.24 -9.37 7.39
CA PHE A 90 18.28 -10.14 6.72
C PHE A 90 18.14 -10.00 5.20
N PRO A 91 19.15 -10.36 4.39
CA PRO A 91 19.12 -10.08 2.94
C PRO A 91 17.92 -10.66 2.18
N GLN A 92 17.34 -11.75 2.68
CA GLN A 92 16.21 -12.44 2.05
C GLN A 92 14.84 -11.98 2.57
N GLY A 93 14.77 -11.13 3.60
CA GLY A 93 13.50 -10.83 4.25
C GLY A 93 13.62 -10.18 5.62
N ARG A 94 12.54 -10.29 6.40
CA ARG A 94 12.45 -9.75 7.76
C ARG A 94 11.54 -10.57 8.65
N LEU A 95 11.76 -10.44 9.96
CA LEU A 95 10.88 -10.92 11.02
C LEU A 95 10.12 -9.74 11.61
N GLU A 96 8.80 -9.85 11.59
CA GLU A 96 7.87 -8.82 12.03
C GLU A 96 6.96 -9.36 13.15
N GLN A 97 6.33 -8.46 13.89
CA GLN A 97 5.25 -8.80 14.81
C GLN A 97 4.10 -9.49 14.06
N PHE A 98 3.71 -10.66 14.53
CA PHE A 98 2.44 -11.25 14.13
C PHE A 98 1.30 -10.52 14.84
N ILE A 99 0.38 -9.95 14.07
CA ILE A 99 -0.78 -9.22 14.59
C ILE A 99 -2.04 -10.07 14.34
N PRO A 100 -2.67 -10.62 15.40
CA PRO A 100 -3.95 -11.32 15.27
C PRO A 100 -5.00 -10.36 14.72
N SER A 101 -5.46 -10.64 13.50
CA SER A 101 -6.32 -9.74 12.73
C SER A 101 -6.89 -10.43 11.51
N ARG A 102 -7.90 -9.79 10.91
CA ARG A 102 -8.33 -10.04 9.53
C ARG A 102 -8.19 -8.76 8.71
N ARG A 103 -8.13 -8.89 7.39
CA ARG A 103 -8.27 -7.74 6.48
C ARG A 103 -9.75 -7.29 6.47
N LEU A 104 -9.99 -6.04 6.09
CA LEU A 104 -11.35 -5.59 5.82
C LEU A 104 -11.85 -6.17 4.50
N ASP A 105 -13.16 -6.30 4.39
CA ASP A 105 -13.85 -6.51 3.13
C ASP A 105 -14.24 -5.15 2.51
N THR A 106 -14.41 -5.09 1.18
CA THR A 106 -14.70 -3.84 0.46
C THR A 106 -15.97 -3.16 0.98
N GLU A 107 -17.00 -3.93 1.34
CA GLU A 107 -18.26 -3.41 1.88
C GLU A 107 -18.07 -2.69 3.23
N GLU A 108 -17.08 -3.10 4.03
CA GLU A 108 -16.81 -2.52 5.34
C GLU A 108 -16.23 -1.10 5.25
N LEU A 109 -15.58 -0.76 4.13
CA LEU A 109 -15.05 0.58 3.89
C LEU A 109 -16.15 1.66 4.00
N SER A 110 -17.38 1.28 3.64
CA SER A 110 -18.54 2.18 3.64
C SER A 110 -19.21 2.39 5.00
N LEU A 111 -18.83 1.60 6.01
CA LEU A 111 -19.39 1.71 7.36
C LEU A 111 -18.90 3.01 8.02
N PRO A 112 -19.80 3.86 8.57
CA PRO A 112 -19.42 5.17 9.08
C PRO A 112 -18.27 5.16 10.10
N ASP A 113 -18.29 4.23 11.04
CA ASP A 113 -17.26 4.18 12.09
C ASP A 113 -15.93 3.60 11.58
N ILE A 114 -15.96 2.78 10.52
CA ILE A 114 -14.75 2.27 9.85
C ILE A 114 -14.13 3.37 9.01
N SER A 115 -14.93 4.02 8.15
CA SER A 115 -14.50 5.15 7.33
C SER A 115 -13.92 6.29 8.18
N ALA A 116 -14.55 6.59 9.33
CA ALA A 116 -14.03 7.58 10.26
C ALA A 116 -12.66 7.20 10.82
N GLU A 117 -12.46 5.95 11.25
CA GLU A 117 -11.18 5.52 11.78
C GLU A 117 -10.10 5.45 10.69
N ILE A 118 -10.43 5.02 9.47
CA ILE A 118 -9.51 5.08 8.33
C ILE A 118 -9.04 6.51 8.09
N ALA A 119 -9.96 7.48 8.12
CA ALA A 119 -9.63 8.90 7.99
C ALA A 119 -8.67 9.39 9.10
N GLU A 120 -8.90 8.98 10.36
CA GLU A 120 -7.99 9.30 11.48
C GLU A 120 -6.59 8.66 11.31
N LYS A 121 -6.52 7.39 10.87
CA LYS A 121 -5.25 6.71 10.61
C LYS A 121 -4.49 7.34 9.44
N MET A 122 -5.18 7.67 8.36
CA MET A 122 -4.59 8.34 7.20
C MET A 122 -4.08 9.74 7.57
N ALA A 123 -4.84 10.51 8.36
CA ALA A 123 -4.40 11.80 8.89
C ALA A 123 -3.12 11.67 9.74
N THR A 124 -3.04 10.63 10.58
CA THR A 124 -1.83 10.31 11.36
C THR A 124 -0.64 10.02 10.45
N PHE A 125 -0.85 9.21 9.41
CA PHE A 125 0.20 8.85 8.44
C PHE A 125 0.69 10.08 7.65
N HIS A 126 -0.22 10.95 7.22
CA HIS A 126 0.11 12.19 6.49
C HIS A 126 0.92 13.18 7.33
N GLY A 127 0.78 13.14 8.66
CA GLY A 127 1.58 13.95 9.59
C GLY A 127 3.04 13.48 9.75
N MET A 128 3.40 12.31 9.23
CA MET A 128 4.72 11.73 9.45
C MET A 128 5.84 12.51 8.76
N LYS A 129 6.87 12.88 9.55
CA LYS A 129 8.16 13.35 9.02
C LYS A 129 9.04 12.15 8.70
N MET A 130 9.18 11.86 7.41
CA MET A 130 10.03 10.78 6.90
C MET A 130 11.29 11.32 6.19
N PRO A 131 12.44 10.64 6.30
CA PRO A 131 13.72 11.05 5.71
C PRO A 131 13.82 10.68 4.22
N PHE A 132 12.75 10.93 3.46
CA PHE A 132 12.68 10.69 2.01
C PHE A 132 12.56 12.00 1.24
N ASN A 133 12.72 11.91 -0.09
CA ASN A 133 12.52 13.04 -0.99
C ASN A 133 11.08 13.57 -0.84
N LYS A 134 10.95 14.90 -0.67
CA LYS A 134 9.69 15.60 -0.42
C LYS A 134 9.05 16.17 -1.68
N GLU A 135 9.74 16.09 -2.81
CA GLU A 135 9.18 16.47 -4.11
C GLU A 135 8.14 15.44 -4.55
N PRO A 136 6.91 15.85 -4.93
CA PRO A 136 5.80 14.95 -5.28
C PRO A 136 5.94 14.38 -6.71
N LYS A 137 7.12 13.83 -7.02
CA LYS A 137 7.45 13.26 -8.34
C LYS A 137 6.88 11.86 -8.55
N TRP A 138 6.47 11.19 -7.46
CA TRP A 138 6.06 9.80 -7.48
C TRP A 138 4.88 9.55 -8.44
N LEU A 139 3.82 10.36 -8.35
CA LEU A 139 2.58 10.15 -9.12
C LEU A 139 2.84 10.16 -10.63
N PHE A 140 3.32 11.29 -11.16
CA PHE A 140 3.56 11.43 -12.59
C PHE A 140 4.77 10.63 -13.08
N GLY A 141 5.84 10.55 -12.29
CA GLY A 141 7.00 9.73 -12.65
C GLY A 141 6.64 8.25 -12.80
N THR A 142 5.74 7.74 -11.95
CA THR A 142 5.22 6.37 -12.04
C THR A 142 4.30 6.19 -13.24
N MET A 143 3.34 7.10 -13.46
CA MET A 143 2.43 7.03 -14.62
C MET A 143 3.19 7.10 -15.95
N GLU A 144 4.18 7.98 -16.08
CA GLU A 144 5.01 8.09 -17.28
C GLU A 144 5.87 6.85 -17.51
N LYS A 145 6.47 6.30 -16.44
CA LYS A 145 7.21 5.03 -16.51
C LYS A 145 6.31 3.90 -16.99
N TYR A 146 5.11 3.75 -16.43
CA TYR A 146 4.18 2.69 -16.83
C TYR A 146 3.63 2.91 -18.24
N LEU A 147 3.29 4.13 -18.62
CA LEU A 147 2.86 4.44 -19.98
C LEU A 147 3.94 4.06 -21.00
N ASN A 148 5.21 4.41 -20.74
CA ASN A 148 6.33 4.03 -21.59
C ASN A 148 6.48 2.51 -21.75
N GLN A 149 6.19 1.74 -20.70
CA GLN A 149 6.16 0.28 -20.79
C GLN A 149 4.98 -0.20 -21.62
N VAL A 150 3.76 0.29 -21.32
CA VAL A 150 2.52 -0.07 -22.02
C VAL A 150 2.63 0.14 -23.54
N LEU A 151 3.23 1.25 -23.98
CA LEU A 151 3.43 1.56 -25.40
C LEU A 151 4.41 0.59 -26.11
N ARG A 152 5.24 -0.13 -25.35
CA ARG A 152 6.23 -1.07 -25.88
C ARG A 152 5.83 -2.54 -25.72
N ILE A 153 4.80 -2.84 -24.93
CA ILE A 153 4.34 -4.21 -24.67
C ILE A 153 3.85 -4.85 -25.97
N LYS A 154 4.25 -6.10 -26.19
CA LYS A 154 3.74 -6.98 -27.23
C LYS A 154 3.19 -8.24 -26.58
N PHE A 155 1.89 -8.48 -26.73
CA PHE A 155 1.26 -9.70 -26.22
C PHE A 155 1.30 -10.82 -27.25
N ALA A 156 1.56 -12.04 -26.78
CA ALA A 156 1.23 -13.25 -27.52
C ALA A 156 -0.26 -13.56 -27.31
N GLY A 157 -1.01 -13.77 -28.40
CA GLY A 157 -2.42 -14.16 -28.37
C GLY A 157 -3.41 -13.02 -28.61
N GLU A 158 -4.46 -13.32 -29.36
CA GLU A 158 -5.41 -12.34 -29.88
C GLU A 158 -6.24 -11.57 -28.81
N PRO A 159 -6.73 -12.19 -27.71
CA PRO A 159 -7.60 -11.49 -26.76
C PRO A 159 -6.92 -10.31 -26.05
N ARG A 160 -5.67 -10.48 -25.61
CA ARG A 160 -4.91 -9.42 -24.93
C ARG A 160 -4.49 -8.31 -25.89
N VAL A 161 -4.17 -8.64 -27.14
CA VAL A 161 -3.88 -7.64 -28.19
C VAL A 161 -5.11 -6.77 -28.45
N LYS A 162 -6.30 -7.37 -28.58
CA LYS A 162 -7.56 -6.61 -28.74
C LYS A 162 -7.86 -5.70 -27.55
N GLN A 163 -7.64 -6.17 -26.32
CA GLN A 163 -7.81 -5.36 -25.11
C GLN A 163 -6.81 -4.18 -25.08
N LEU A 164 -5.53 -4.44 -25.34
CA LEU A 164 -4.50 -3.40 -25.39
C LEU A 164 -4.83 -2.35 -26.47
N HIS A 165 -5.21 -2.78 -27.68
CA HIS A 165 -5.62 -1.85 -28.74
C HIS A 165 -6.82 -1.00 -28.32
N ARG A 166 -7.80 -1.56 -27.60
CA ARG A 166 -8.94 -0.78 -27.08
C ARG A 166 -8.48 0.30 -26.11
N LEU A 167 -7.53 0.01 -25.22
CA LEU A 167 -6.98 0.99 -24.28
C LEU A 167 -6.16 2.07 -25.01
N LEU A 168 -5.34 1.70 -25.99
CA LEU A 168 -4.49 2.64 -26.72
C LEU A 168 -5.30 3.62 -27.60
N ARG A 169 -6.54 3.26 -27.98
CA ARG A 169 -7.44 4.15 -28.74
C ARG A 169 -7.79 5.46 -28.01
N TYR A 170 -7.63 5.52 -26.69
CA TYR A 170 -7.84 6.75 -25.93
C TYR A 170 -6.69 7.76 -26.05
N ASN A 171 -5.60 7.43 -26.75
CA ASN A 171 -4.41 8.28 -26.82
C ASN A 171 -3.88 8.63 -25.42
N LEU A 172 -3.52 7.60 -24.66
CA LEU A 172 -3.06 7.70 -23.27
C LEU A 172 -1.96 8.76 -23.04
N PRO A 173 -0.99 9.01 -23.96
CA PRO A 173 -0.05 10.12 -23.81
C PRO A 173 -0.71 11.50 -23.73
N LEU A 174 -1.74 11.74 -24.55
CA LEU A 174 -2.48 13.00 -24.55
C LEU A 174 -3.37 13.12 -23.31
N GLU A 175 -4.06 12.04 -22.92
CA GLU A 175 -4.86 12.00 -21.68
C GLU A 175 -4.00 12.26 -20.43
N LEU A 176 -2.78 11.73 -20.39
CA LEU A 176 -1.85 11.98 -19.29
C LEU A 176 -1.43 13.47 -19.22
N GLN A 177 -1.26 14.15 -20.36
CA GLN A 177 -0.98 15.59 -20.40
C GLN A 177 -2.19 16.42 -19.93
N TYR A 178 -3.41 16.04 -20.29
CA TYR A 178 -4.63 16.68 -19.79
C TYR A 178 -4.78 16.49 -18.28
N LEU A 179 -4.57 15.27 -17.78
CA LEU A 179 -4.59 14.98 -16.34
C LEU A 179 -3.54 15.81 -15.61
N ARG A 180 -2.33 15.92 -16.16
CA ARG A 180 -1.26 16.77 -15.62
C ARG A 180 -1.71 18.22 -15.47
N SER A 181 -2.25 18.80 -16.54
CA SER A 181 -2.70 20.20 -16.56
C SER A 181 -3.84 20.45 -15.54
N LEU A 182 -4.76 19.49 -15.41
CA LEU A 182 -5.84 19.57 -14.43
C LEU A 182 -5.31 19.51 -12.98
N LEU A 183 -4.39 18.59 -12.68
CA LEU A 183 -3.86 18.45 -11.32
C LEU A 183 -2.90 19.58 -10.95
N GLU A 184 -2.16 20.16 -11.89
CA GLU A 184 -1.34 21.36 -11.68
C GLU A 184 -2.19 22.58 -11.27
N SER A 185 -3.44 22.65 -11.74
CA SER A 185 -4.41 23.69 -11.35
C SER A 185 -5.26 23.33 -10.13
N THR A 186 -4.98 22.19 -9.46
CA THR A 186 -5.72 21.70 -8.29
C THR A 186 -4.80 21.64 -7.07
N PRO A 187 -4.74 22.69 -6.23
CA PRO A 187 -3.85 22.71 -5.07
C PRO A 187 -4.10 21.54 -4.11
N SER A 188 -3.05 20.78 -3.82
CA SER A 188 -3.10 19.68 -2.86
C SER A 188 -1.80 19.66 -2.05
N PRO A 189 -1.85 19.66 -0.70
CA PRO A 189 -0.65 19.61 0.12
C PRO A 189 0.18 18.35 -0.17
N VAL A 190 1.51 18.49 -0.19
CA VAL A 190 2.42 17.35 -0.26
C VAL A 190 2.67 16.82 1.14
N VAL A 191 2.34 15.55 1.35
CA VAL A 191 2.41 14.84 2.64
C VAL A 191 2.98 13.44 2.41
N PHE A 192 3.33 12.72 3.48
CA PHE A 192 3.72 11.32 3.35
C PHE A 192 2.46 10.45 3.18
N CYS A 193 2.22 9.95 1.96
CA CYS A 193 1.02 9.20 1.59
C CYS A 193 1.27 7.69 1.63
N HIS A 194 0.21 6.93 1.91
CA HIS A 194 0.23 5.46 1.80
C HIS A 194 0.32 5.02 0.34
N ASN A 195 -0.45 5.69 -0.53
CA ASN A 195 -0.63 5.47 -1.97
C ASN A 195 -1.38 4.18 -2.37
N ASP A 196 -1.71 3.31 -1.40
CA ASP A 196 -2.43 2.04 -1.65
C ASP A 196 -3.36 1.67 -0.47
N CYS A 197 -4.21 2.60 -0.03
CA CYS A 197 -5.09 2.42 1.13
C CYS A 197 -6.38 1.64 0.79
N GLN A 198 -6.23 0.43 0.26
CA GLN A 198 -7.33 -0.52 -0.01
C GLN A 198 -7.68 -1.37 1.21
N GLU A 199 -8.84 -2.06 1.21
CA GLU A 199 -9.33 -2.91 2.29
C GLU A 199 -8.34 -4.02 2.69
N GLY A 200 -7.61 -4.55 1.71
CA GLY A 200 -6.58 -5.54 1.96
C GLY A 200 -5.46 -5.02 2.87
N ASN A 201 -5.16 -3.73 2.82
CA ASN A 201 -4.07 -3.11 3.57
C ASN A 201 -4.54 -2.51 4.91
N ILE A 202 -5.76 -2.85 5.33
CA ILE A 202 -6.36 -2.38 6.57
C ILE A 202 -6.73 -3.60 7.42
N LEU A 203 -6.05 -3.75 8.56
CA LEU A 203 -6.30 -4.84 9.49
C LEU A 203 -7.34 -4.44 10.52
N MET A 204 -8.40 -5.24 10.66
CA MET A 204 -9.26 -5.28 11.85
C MET A 204 -8.57 -6.13 12.92
N LEU A 205 -8.22 -5.50 14.04
CA LEU A 205 -7.51 -6.13 15.15
C LEU A 205 -8.44 -7.03 15.97
N GLU A 206 -8.03 -8.28 16.17
CA GLU A 206 -8.82 -9.28 16.90
C GLU A 206 -9.06 -8.83 18.36
N GLY A 207 -10.30 -8.96 18.84
CA GLY A 207 -10.72 -8.56 20.18
C GLY A 207 -10.97 -7.05 20.35
N ARG A 208 -10.88 -6.27 19.26
CA ARG A 208 -11.19 -4.82 19.25
C ARG A 208 -12.39 -4.45 18.38
N GLU A 209 -13.11 -5.42 17.86
CA GLU A 209 -14.21 -5.22 16.89
C GLU A 209 -15.31 -4.31 17.47
N ASN A 210 -15.60 -4.49 18.76
CA ASN A 210 -16.59 -3.71 19.52
C ASN A 210 -16.03 -2.43 20.14
N SER A 211 -14.74 -2.12 19.93
CA SER A 211 -14.15 -0.87 20.41
C SER A 211 -14.57 0.28 19.49
N GLU A 212 -14.95 1.42 20.07
CA GLU A 212 -15.30 2.61 19.30
C GLU A 212 -14.11 3.19 18.51
N LYS A 213 -12.88 2.94 18.97
CA LYS A 213 -11.64 3.46 18.38
C LYS A 213 -10.48 2.47 18.51
N GLN A 214 -9.44 2.66 17.70
CA GLN A 214 -8.17 1.92 17.74
C GLN A 214 -8.32 0.41 17.46
N ARG A 215 -9.24 0.07 16.56
CA ARG A 215 -9.44 -1.31 16.08
C ARG A 215 -8.81 -1.54 14.70
N LEU A 216 -8.41 -0.48 13.99
CA LEU A 216 -7.78 -0.61 12.68
C LEU A 216 -6.27 -0.36 12.73
N MET A 217 -5.53 -1.04 11.86
CA MET A 217 -4.13 -0.76 11.58
C MET A 217 -3.88 -0.76 10.07
N LEU A 218 -3.23 0.29 9.56
CA LEU A 218 -2.73 0.32 8.18
C LEU A 218 -1.44 -0.50 8.09
N ILE A 219 -1.27 -1.23 7.00
CA ILE A 219 -0.08 -2.05 6.72
C ILE A 219 0.28 -1.96 5.23
N ASP A 220 1.41 -2.56 4.87
CA ASP A 220 1.87 -2.70 3.48
C ASP A 220 2.21 -1.36 2.78
N PHE A 221 3.26 -0.72 3.30
CA PHE A 221 3.70 0.62 2.91
C PHE A 221 4.62 0.64 1.67
N GLU A 222 4.60 -0.39 0.83
CA GLU A 222 5.57 -0.57 -0.27
C GLU A 222 5.50 0.54 -1.33
N TYR A 223 4.32 1.16 -1.50
CA TYR A 223 4.11 2.29 -2.41
C TYR A 223 4.21 3.66 -1.72
N SER A 224 4.45 3.71 -0.41
CA SER A 224 4.42 4.96 0.35
C SER A 224 5.53 5.93 -0.07
N SER A 225 5.18 7.20 -0.22
CA SER A 225 6.09 8.26 -0.65
C SER A 225 5.51 9.64 -0.31
N TYR A 226 6.33 10.69 -0.39
CA TYR A 226 5.74 12.03 -0.39
C TYR A 226 4.97 12.24 -1.69
N ASN A 227 3.69 12.52 -1.56
CA ASN A 227 2.76 12.67 -2.67
C ASN A 227 1.65 13.67 -2.29
N TYR A 228 0.78 13.99 -3.23
CA TYR A 228 -0.36 14.86 -3.00
C TYR A 228 -1.39 14.18 -2.09
N ARG A 229 -1.82 14.85 -1.01
CA ARG A 229 -2.87 14.35 -0.09
C ARG A 229 -4.13 13.92 -0.83
N GLY A 230 -4.53 14.66 -1.85
CA GLY A 230 -5.71 14.37 -2.66
C GLY A 230 -5.62 13.03 -3.40
N PHE A 231 -4.41 12.58 -3.74
CA PHE A 231 -4.22 11.26 -4.35
C PHE A 231 -4.57 10.14 -3.37
N ASP A 232 -4.06 10.19 -2.14
CA ASP A 232 -4.24 9.10 -1.17
C ASP A 232 -5.71 8.94 -0.75
N ILE A 233 -6.39 10.07 -0.51
CA ILE A 233 -7.82 10.11 -0.19
C ILE A 233 -8.65 9.68 -1.41
N GLY A 234 -8.36 10.23 -2.58
CA GLY A 234 -9.07 9.91 -3.81
C GLY A 234 -8.92 8.44 -4.22
N ASN A 235 -7.72 7.88 -4.08
CA ASN A 235 -7.44 6.48 -4.32
C ASN A 235 -8.24 5.60 -3.36
N HIS A 236 -8.23 5.91 -2.06
CA HIS A 236 -9.04 5.17 -1.08
C HIS A 236 -10.54 5.18 -1.44
N PHE A 237 -11.08 6.31 -1.90
CA PHE A 237 -12.47 6.36 -2.37
C PHE A 237 -12.70 5.53 -3.64
N CYS A 238 -11.70 5.40 -4.52
CA CYS A 238 -11.80 4.50 -5.66
C CYS A 238 -11.90 3.03 -5.24
N GLU A 239 -11.17 2.61 -4.21
CA GLU A 239 -11.17 1.21 -3.72
C GLU A 239 -12.55 0.74 -3.23
N TRP A 240 -13.45 1.64 -2.86
CA TRP A 240 -14.84 1.28 -2.51
C TRP A 240 -15.61 0.63 -3.67
N MET A 241 -15.13 0.83 -4.91
CA MET A 241 -15.74 0.28 -6.11
C MET A 241 -15.21 -1.10 -6.49
N TYR A 242 -14.09 -1.55 -5.92
CA TYR A 242 -13.37 -2.75 -6.36
C TYR A 242 -13.36 -3.81 -5.25
N ASP A 243 -13.93 -4.98 -5.56
CA ASP A 243 -13.90 -6.14 -4.67
C ASP A 243 -12.96 -7.19 -5.26
N TYR A 244 -11.85 -7.44 -4.58
CA TYR A 244 -10.80 -8.37 -4.99
C TYR A 244 -10.98 -9.80 -4.41
N THR A 245 -12.07 -10.06 -3.68
CA THR A 245 -12.37 -11.38 -3.08
C THR A 245 -13.06 -12.33 -4.07
N TYR A 246 -13.42 -11.84 -5.26
CA TYR A 246 -14.16 -12.63 -6.24
C TYR A 246 -13.35 -13.83 -6.74
N GLU A 247 -13.83 -15.05 -6.46
CA GLU A 247 -13.09 -16.29 -6.71
C GLU A 247 -12.98 -16.71 -8.19
N LYS A 248 -13.69 -16.05 -9.11
CA LYS A 248 -13.71 -16.40 -10.54
C LYS A 248 -13.07 -15.31 -11.38
N TYR A 249 -12.43 -15.70 -12.48
CA TYR A 249 -11.89 -14.77 -13.46
C TYR A 249 -12.90 -13.65 -13.79
N PRO A 250 -12.51 -12.36 -13.79
CA PRO A 250 -11.14 -11.83 -13.74
C PRO A 250 -10.55 -11.67 -12.33
N PHE A 251 -11.15 -12.29 -11.31
CA PHE A 251 -10.76 -12.27 -9.90
C PHE A 251 -11.00 -10.94 -9.19
N PHE A 252 -11.84 -10.09 -9.78
CA PHE A 252 -12.34 -8.87 -9.14
C PHE A 252 -13.74 -8.54 -9.65
N ARG A 253 -14.47 -7.72 -8.90
CA ARG A 253 -15.71 -7.05 -9.32
C ARG A 253 -15.52 -5.54 -9.23
N ALA A 254 -16.06 -4.82 -10.21
CA ALA A 254 -16.08 -3.36 -10.21
C ALA A 254 -17.54 -2.88 -10.20
N ASN A 255 -17.87 -1.96 -9.29
CA ASN A 255 -19.19 -1.35 -9.22
C ASN A 255 -19.10 0.16 -8.98
N ILE A 256 -19.30 0.95 -10.04
CA ILE A 256 -19.25 2.41 -9.97
C ILE A 256 -20.29 3.00 -8.98
N LEU A 257 -21.41 2.32 -8.74
CA LEU A 257 -22.45 2.78 -7.83
C LEU A 257 -22.03 2.68 -6.35
N LYS A 258 -20.90 2.02 -6.06
CA LYS A 258 -20.34 1.91 -4.70
C LYS A 258 -19.35 3.03 -4.36
N TYR A 259 -18.99 3.87 -5.33
CA TYR A 259 -18.19 5.08 -5.05
C TYR A 259 -18.87 5.90 -3.93
N PRO A 260 -18.13 6.41 -2.95
CA PRO A 260 -18.73 7.14 -1.83
C PRO A 260 -19.55 8.32 -2.34
N THR A 261 -20.78 8.43 -1.85
CA THR A 261 -21.62 9.60 -2.09
C THR A 261 -20.97 10.86 -1.53
N ARG A 262 -21.38 12.03 -2.00
CA ARG A 262 -20.85 13.31 -1.47
C ARG A 262 -20.97 13.41 0.05
N LYS A 263 -22.08 12.92 0.63
CA LYS A 263 -22.29 12.86 2.08
C LYS A 263 -21.25 11.98 2.80
N GLN A 264 -20.89 10.83 2.22
CA GLN A 264 -19.86 9.94 2.78
C GLN A 264 -18.46 10.55 2.66
N GLN A 265 -18.15 11.18 1.52
CA GLN A 265 -16.87 11.89 1.33
C GLN A 265 -16.72 13.05 2.32
N ASP A 266 -17.75 13.91 2.44
CA ASP A 266 -17.73 15.05 3.36
C ASP A 266 -17.61 14.58 4.82
N TYR A 267 -18.27 13.47 5.19
CA TYR A 267 -18.13 12.86 6.51
C TYR A 267 -16.70 12.37 6.78
N ALA A 268 -16.10 11.62 5.87
CA ALA A 268 -14.73 11.13 6.01
C ALA A 268 -13.72 12.30 6.07
N GLN A 269 -13.90 13.31 5.21
CA GLN A 269 -13.06 14.51 5.18
C GLN A 269 -13.16 15.30 6.49
N ALA A 270 -14.37 15.48 7.03
CA ALA A 270 -14.56 16.15 8.32
C ALA A 270 -13.85 15.42 9.47
N ARG A 271 -13.84 14.08 9.45
CA ARG A 271 -13.11 13.26 10.44
C ARG A 271 -11.60 13.40 10.27
N PHE A 272 -11.11 13.36 9.04
CA PHE A 272 -9.71 13.58 8.70
C PHE A 272 -9.23 14.94 9.24
N ASP A 273 -9.93 16.03 8.89
CA ASP A 273 -9.51 17.40 9.23
C ASP A 273 -9.56 17.64 10.74
N ALA A 274 -10.63 17.19 11.41
CA ALA A 274 -10.76 17.33 12.86
C ALA A 274 -9.60 16.64 13.62
N TYR A 275 -9.21 15.45 13.18
CA TYR A 275 -8.10 14.71 13.78
C TYR A 275 -6.74 15.35 13.46
N PHE A 276 -6.54 15.73 12.19
CA PHE A 276 -5.30 16.34 11.73
C PHE A 276 -5.01 17.65 12.48
N ASP A 277 -6.02 18.51 12.62
CA ASP A 277 -5.90 19.77 13.36
C ASP A 277 -5.67 19.55 14.86
N GLN A 278 -6.32 18.54 15.45
CA GLN A 278 -6.10 18.18 16.85
C GLN A 278 -4.63 17.77 17.08
N LYS A 279 -4.06 16.93 16.22
CA LYS A 279 -2.67 16.46 16.34
C LYS A 279 -1.66 17.57 16.10
N ARG A 280 -1.89 18.40 15.07
CA ARG A 280 -1.05 19.56 14.80
C ARG A 280 -0.96 20.52 15.99
N LYS A 281 -2.07 20.77 16.69
CA LYS A 281 -2.09 21.60 17.91
C LYS A 281 -1.29 20.99 19.07
N LEU A 282 -1.20 19.67 19.12
CA LEU A 282 -0.44 18.95 20.15
C LEU A 282 1.07 18.82 19.82
N GLY A 283 1.51 19.29 18.65
CA GLY A 283 2.90 19.20 18.22
C GLY A 283 3.38 17.78 17.91
N VAL A 284 2.43 16.86 17.70
CA VAL A 284 2.67 15.43 17.38
C VAL A 284 2.34 15.18 15.93
#